data_AF-A0A401W9Z6-F1
#
_entry.id   AF-A0A401W9Z6-F1
#
_cell.length_a   1.000
_cell.length_b   1.000
_cell.length_c   1.000
_cell.angle_alpha   90.00
_cell.angle_beta   90.00
_cell.angle_gamma   90.00
#
_symmetry.space_group_name_H-M   'P 1'
#
loop_
_entity.id
_entity.type
_entity.pdbx_description
1 polymer ?
#
loop_
_entity_poly.entity_id
_entity_poly.type
_entity_poly.pdbx_seq_one_letter_code
_entity_poly.pdbx_strand_id
1 'polypeptide(L)' 'MHCSRVRTAVSARLDGEELPPGVTGGLLDAHLAGCADCRLWSERASALGGLLDRLRRSAAYGDGEDRSHHQ' A
#
# COMPACT_ATOMS: atom_id res chain seq x y z
N MET A 1 -20.95 0.61 4.80
CA MET A 1 -19.93 1.65 4.49
C MET A 1 -19.80 1.78 2.97
N HIS A 2 -19.52 2.97 2.45
CA HIS A 2 -19.33 3.18 1.00
C HIS A 2 -17.96 2.64 0.54
N CYS A 3 -17.92 2.02 -0.65
CA CYS A 3 -16.70 1.46 -1.23
C CYS A 3 -15.57 2.50 -1.36
N SER A 4 -15.88 3.76 -1.63
CA SER A 4 -14.88 4.84 -1.67
C SER A 4 -14.16 5.01 -0.33
N ARG A 5 -14.90 5.08 0.77
CA ARG A 5 -14.33 5.19 2.12
C ARG A 5 -13.53 3.96 2.52
N VAL A 6 -13.95 2.77 2.07
CA VAL A 6 -13.20 1.52 2.26
C VAL A 6 -11.86 1.58 1.53
N ARG A 7 -11.84 2.02 0.26
CA ARG A 7 -10.61 2.15 -0.52
C ARG A 7 -9.62 3.13 0.13
N THR A 8 -10.11 4.24 0.67
CA THR A 8 -9.27 5.16 1.47
C THR A 8 -8.69 4.45 2.70
N ALA A 9 -9.50 3.71 3.45
CA ALA A 9 -9.04 2.99 4.64
C ALA A 9 -8.03 1.88 4.32
N VAL A 10 -8.18 1.18 3.19
CA VAL A 10 -7.20 0.21 2.72
C VAL A 10 -5.89 0.91 2.31
N SER A 11 -5.94 2.04 1.61
CA SER A 11 -4.74 2.82 1.27
C SER A 11 -3.97 3.20 2.53
N ALA A 12 -4.65 3.84 3.49
CA ALA A 12 -4.05 4.23 4.77
C ALA A 12 -3.36 3.02 5.45
N ARG A 13 -4.04 1.87 5.51
CA ARG A 13 -3.45 0.64 6.08
C ARG A 13 -2.20 0.16 5.34
N LEU A 14 -2.18 0.24 4.01
CA LEU A 14 -1.03 -0.16 3.19
C LEU A 14 0.16 0.80 3.36
N ASP A 15 -0.14 2.08 3.54
CA ASP A 15 0.85 3.14 3.76
C ASP A 15 1.31 3.21 5.24
N GLY A 16 0.72 2.40 6.13
CA GLY A 16 1.03 2.39 7.57
C GLY A 16 0.42 3.56 8.35
N GLU A 17 -0.55 4.24 7.76
CA GLU A 17 -1.29 5.36 8.34
C GLU A 17 -2.48 4.90 9.20
N GLU A 18 -2.99 5.81 10.02
CA GLU A 18 -4.19 5.57 10.82
C GLU A 18 -5.44 5.46 9.93
N LEU A 19 -6.39 4.61 10.33
CA LEU A 19 -7.65 4.46 9.61
C LEU A 19 -8.49 5.75 9.68
N PRO A 20 -9.25 6.09 8.63
CA PRO A 20 -10.11 7.27 8.63
C PRO A 20 -11.10 7.26 9.82
N PRO A 21 -11.44 8.43 10.38
CA PRO A 21 -12.37 8.51 11.50
C PRO A 21 -13.69 7.77 11.26
N GLY A 22 -14.08 6.96 12.25
CA GLY A 22 -15.28 6.12 12.18
C GLY A 22 -15.12 4.85 11.33
N VAL A 23 -13.93 4.54 10.84
CA VAL A 23 -13.60 3.24 10.24
C VAL A 23 -12.73 2.45 11.21
N THR A 24 -13.26 1.36 11.74
CA THR A 24 -12.48 0.43 12.56
C THR A 24 -11.89 -0.68 11.70
N GLY A 25 -10.85 -1.36 12.21
CA GLY A 25 -10.31 -2.54 11.53
C GLY A 25 -11.37 -3.61 11.26
N GLY A 26 -12.23 -3.90 12.24
CA GLY A 26 -13.31 -4.87 12.07
C GLY A 26 -14.36 -4.46 11.02
N LEU A 27 -14.70 -3.17 10.92
CA LEU A 27 -15.62 -2.67 9.87
C LEU A 27 -15.00 -2.78 8.48
N LEU A 28 -13.70 -2.50 8.37
CA LEU A 28 -12.95 -2.65 7.13
C LEU A 28 -12.91 -4.13 6.70
N ASP A 29 -12.54 -5.02 7.61
CA ASP A 29 -12.40 -6.45 7.32
C ASP A 29 -13.76 -7.09 6.97
N ALA A 30 -14.84 -6.70 7.67
CA ALA A 30 -16.19 -7.13 7.34
C ALA A 30 -16.64 -6.69 5.94
N HIS A 31 -16.29 -5.47 5.52
CA HIS A 31 -16.60 -5.02 4.17
C HIS A 31 -15.78 -5.77 3.11
N LEU A 32 -14.50 -6.01 3.35
CA LEU A 32 -13.67 -6.82 2.45
C LEU A 32 -14.21 -8.24 2.34
N ALA A 33 -14.74 -8.84 3.41
CA ALA A 33 -15.41 -10.14 3.33
C ALA A 33 -16.68 -10.11 2.45
N GLY A 34 -17.43 -9.00 2.46
CA GLY A 34 -18.71 -8.86 1.74
C GLY A 34 -18.63 -8.32 0.31
N CYS A 35 -17.56 -7.60 -0.07
CA CYS A 35 -17.49 -6.85 -1.33
C CYS A 35 -16.35 -7.33 -2.23
N ALA A 36 -16.70 -8.05 -3.31
CA ALA A 36 -15.73 -8.60 -4.26
C ALA A 36 -14.87 -7.52 -4.93
N ASP A 37 -15.47 -6.39 -5.32
CA ASP A 37 -14.76 -5.28 -5.95
C ASP A 37 -13.71 -4.67 -5.03
N CYS A 38 -14.02 -4.54 -3.74
CA CYS A 38 -13.07 -4.00 -2.77
C CYS A 38 -11.97 -5.00 -2.42
N ARG A 39 -12.23 -6.31 -2.44
CA ARG A 39 -11.17 -7.34 -2.32
C ARG A 39 -10.19 -7.26 -3.48
N LEU A 40 -10.72 -7.31 -4.71
CA LEU A 40 -9.90 -7.25 -5.92
C LEU A 40 -9.08 -5.96 -5.98
N TRP A 41 -9.68 -4.84 -5.58
CA TRP A 41 -8.97 -3.56 -5.49
C TRP A 41 -7.85 -3.60 -4.45
N SER A 42 -8.10 -4.17 -3.26
CA SER A 42 -7.12 -4.29 -2.17
C SER A 42 -5.91 -5.14 -2.58
N GLU A 43 -6.15 -6.27 -3.24
CA GLU A 43 -5.11 -7.16 -3.79
C GLU A 43 -4.24 -6.42 -4.81
N ARG A 44 -4.86 -5.68 -5.73
CA ARG A 44 -4.14 -4.87 -6.74
C ARG A 44 -3.32 -3.75 -6.11
N ALA A 45 -3.87 -3.04 -5.13
CA ALA A 45 -3.17 -1.98 -4.43
C ALA A 45 -1.94 -2.53 -3.68
N SER A 46 -2.09 -3.66 -3.00
CA SER A 46 -1.00 -4.36 -2.30
C SER A 46 0.10 -4.80 -3.27
N ALA A 47 -0.27 -5.38 -4.42
CA ALA A 47 0.68 -5.78 -5.45
C ALA A 47 1.45 -4.59 -6.04
N LEU A 48 0.78 -3.46 -6.27
CA LEU A 48 1.41 -2.24 -6.74
C LEU A 48 2.41 -1.68 -5.72
N GLY A 49 2.05 -1.62 -4.44
CA GLY A 49 2.96 -1.20 -3.36
C GLY A 49 4.24 -2.03 -3.33
N GLY A 50 4.11 -3.36 -3.40
CA GLY A 50 5.26 -4.26 -3.44
C GLY A 50 6.16 -4.08 -4.67
N LEU A 51 5.59 -3.73 -5.82
CA LEU A 51 6.35 -3.38 -7.03
C LEU A 51 7.12 -2.07 -6.84
N LEU A 52 6.46 -1.03 -6.34
CA LEU A 52 7.06 0.28 -6.11
C LEU A 52 8.22 0.19 -5.10
N ASP A 53 8.05 -0.56 -4.03
CA ASP A 53 9.11 -0.75 -3.04
C ASP A 53 10.31 -1.51 -3.60
N ARG A 54 10.07 -2.47 -4.50
CA ARG A 54 11.16 -3.15 -5.21
C ARG A 54 11.93 -2.17 -6.10
N LEU A 55 11.23 -1.33 -6.86
CA LEU A 55 11.84 -0.32 -7.72
C LEU A 55 12.65 0.70 -6.91
N ARG A 56 12.11 1.15 -5.77
CA ARG A 56 12.82 2.05 -4.84
C ARG A 56 14.11 1.42 -4.32
N ARG A 57 14.06 0.14 -3.94
CA ARG A 57 15.27 -0.58 -3.48
C ARG A 57 16.29 -0.79 -4.59
N SER A 58 15.87 -1.09 -5.82
CA SER A 58 16.81 -1.23 -6.94
C SER A 58 17.46 0.10 -7.30
N ALA A 59 16.73 1.22 -7.22
CA ALA A 59 17.29 2.54 -7.44
C ALA A 59 18.33 2.90 -6.37
N ALA A 60 18.07 2.58 -5.11
CA ALA A 60 19.02 2.82 -4.01
C ALA A 60 20.32 2.01 -4.13
N TYR A 61 20.33 0.88 -4.85
CA TYR A 61 21.54 0.07 -5.08
C TYR A 61 22.44 0.66 -6.17
N GLY A 62 21.87 1.38 -7.16
CA GLY A 62 22.63 1.93 -8.29
C GLY A 62 23.43 3.20 -8.00
N ASP A 63 23.17 3.89 -6.88
CA ASP A 63 23.84 5.15 -6.51
C ASP A 63 25.15 4.94 -5.70
N GLY A 64 25.49 3.68 -5.40
CA GLY A 64 26.64 3.34 -4.54
C GLY A 64 27.99 3.15 -5.26
N GLU A 65 28.01 3.09 -6.59
CA GLU A 65 29.22 2.69 -7.35
C GLU A 65 30.12 3.87 -7.79
N ASP A 66 29.72 5.13 -7.58
CA ASP A 66 30.49 6.31 -8.03
C ASP A 66 31.27 7.02 -6.90
N ARG A 67 31.98 6.25 -6.05
CA ARG A 67 32.80 6.84 -4.97
C ARG A 67 34.07 6.07 -4.62
N SER A 68 34.60 5.26 -5.55
CA SER A 68 35.87 4.55 -5.39
C SER A 68 36.96 4.95 -6.41
N HIS A 69 36.72 5.98 -7.22
CA HIS A 69 37.68 6.49 -8.21
C HIS A 69 38.07 7.96 -7.99
N HIS A 70 38.28 8.38 -6.74
CA HIS A 70 39.14 9.52 -6.47
C HIS A 70 40.24 9.11 -5.49
N GLN A 71 41.37 8.86 -6.13
CA GLN A 71 42.73 8.62 -5.65
C GLN A 71 43.17 9.65 -4.62
#